data_AF-A0A815TMR0-F1
#
_entry.id   AF-A0A815TMR0-F1
#
_cell.length_a   1.000
_cell.length_b   1.000
_cell.length_c   1.000
_cell.angle_alpha   90.00
_cell.angle_beta   90.00
_cell.angle_gamma   90.00
#
_symmetry.space_group_name_H-M   'P 1'
#
loop_
_entity.id
_entity.type
_entity.pdbx_description
1 polymer ?
#
loop_
_entity_poly.entity_id
_entity_poly.type
_entity_poly.pdbx_seq_one_letter_code
_entity_poly.pdbx_strand_id
1 'polypeptide(L)'
;MIICTMARSFNQQHDNFLHENQRCIATLGEMIHTASLIHDDVVDSSDRRRGKPAAAIKWGPKKAVLAGDYILGISSVMLARIGNCEVISLLSRVIQDLVRGEFMQLSTKESDAEQFQDYLNKTFCKTASLFANTCKAVALLGNIPSNNIKQSADLAYDF
;
A
#
# COMPACT_ATOMS: atom_id res chain seq x y z
N MET A 1 -1.61 10.08 5.61
CA MET A 1 -1.83 11.55 5.45
C MET A 1 -2.40 11.87 4.07
N ILE A 2 -1.75 11.43 2.98
CA ILE A 2 -2.16 11.65 1.58
C ILE A 2 -3.57 11.10 1.28
N ILE A 3 -3.91 9.91 1.77
CA ILE A 3 -5.22 9.29 1.49
C ILE A 3 -6.38 10.08 2.09
N CYS A 4 -6.21 10.63 3.30
CA CYS A 4 -7.23 11.48 3.93
C CYS A 4 -7.41 12.81 3.18
N THR A 5 -6.34 13.39 2.63
CA THR A 5 -6.44 14.63 1.85
C THR A 5 -7.12 14.38 0.50
N MET A 6 -6.79 13.27 -0.17
CA MET A 6 -7.46 12.87 -1.41
C MET A 6 -8.95 12.61 -1.19
N ALA A 7 -9.30 11.87 -0.15
CA ALA A 7 -10.69 11.60 0.20
C ALA A 7 -11.49 12.89 0.46
N ARG A 8 -10.90 13.88 1.15
CA ARG A 8 -11.54 15.20 1.33
C ARG A 8 -11.72 15.94 0.02
N SER A 9 -10.72 15.90 -0.87
CA SER A 9 -10.81 16.52 -2.20
C SER A 9 -11.97 15.94 -3.02
N PHE A 10 -12.25 14.65 -2.86
CA PHE A 10 -13.37 14.00 -3.54
C PHE A 10 -14.73 14.36 -2.94
N ASN A 11 -14.77 14.67 -1.65
CA ASN A 11 -15.99 14.99 -0.94
C ASN A 11 -16.27 16.51 -0.91
N GLN A 12 -15.68 17.30 -1.81
CA GLN A 12 -15.87 18.76 -1.85
C GLN A 12 -17.34 19.18 -1.99
N GLN A 13 -18.20 18.34 -2.57
CA GLN A 13 -19.63 18.59 -2.66
C GLN A 13 -20.40 18.29 -1.35
N HIS A 14 -19.76 17.62 -0.38
CA HIS A 14 -20.32 17.18 0.90
C HIS A 14 -19.50 17.74 2.09
N ASP A 15 -19.26 19.05 2.09
CA ASP A 15 -18.69 19.79 3.22
C ASP A 15 -17.29 19.32 3.66
N ASN A 16 -16.52 18.70 2.74
CA ASN A 16 -15.22 18.08 3.00
C ASN A 16 -15.25 17.02 4.12
N PHE A 17 -16.42 16.44 4.41
CA PHE A 17 -16.57 15.42 5.45
C PHE A 17 -15.84 14.14 5.05
N LEU A 18 -15.12 13.49 5.98
CA LEU A 18 -14.39 12.25 5.69
C LEU A 18 -15.14 11.05 6.26
N HIS A 19 -15.70 10.22 5.36
CA HIS A 19 -16.49 9.05 5.73
C HIS A 19 -15.67 8.02 6.52
N GLU A 20 -16.32 7.27 7.40
CA GLU A 20 -15.69 6.26 8.23
C GLU A 20 -14.96 5.20 7.39
N ASN A 21 -15.59 4.71 6.31
CA ASN A 21 -14.96 3.75 5.41
C ASN A 21 -13.73 4.34 4.69
N GLN A 22 -13.72 5.63 4.34
CA GLN A 22 -12.53 6.28 3.76
C GLN A 22 -11.40 6.42 4.79
N ARG A 23 -11.71 6.67 6.07
CA ARG A 23 -10.72 6.62 7.17
C ARG A 23 -10.18 5.22 7.37
N CYS A 24 -11.04 4.22 7.24
CA CYS A 24 -10.66 2.81 7.30
C CYS A 24 -9.63 2.49 6.21
N ILE A 25 -9.82 2.95 4.96
CA ILE A 25 -8.81 2.79 3.89
C ILE A 25 -7.49 3.47 4.22
N ALA A 26 -7.51 4.69 4.74
CA ALA A 26 -6.28 5.36 5.14
C ALA A 26 -5.53 4.59 6.24
N THR A 27 -6.26 3.98 7.17
CA THR A 27 -5.70 3.14 8.24
C THR A 27 -5.12 1.84 7.67
N LEU A 28 -5.88 1.16 6.80
CA LEU A 28 -5.45 -0.06 6.11
C LEU A 28 -4.17 0.16 5.30
N GLY A 29 -4.10 1.27 4.55
CA GLY A 29 -2.91 1.60 3.77
C GLY A 29 -1.65 1.74 4.66
N GLU A 30 -1.78 2.42 5.81
CA GLU A 30 -0.67 2.57 6.76
C GLU A 30 -0.31 1.24 7.44
N MET A 31 -1.29 0.39 7.74
CA MET A 31 -1.05 -0.93 8.33
C MET A 31 -0.29 -1.85 7.35
N ILE A 32 -0.73 -1.89 6.08
CA ILE A 32 -0.04 -2.65 5.02
C ILE A 32 1.38 -2.12 4.83
N HIS A 33 1.56 -0.80 4.75
CA HIS A 33 2.88 -0.19 4.66
C HIS A 33 3.76 -0.53 5.86
N THR A 34 3.22 -0.44 7.07
CA THR A 34 3.97 -0.75 8.29
C THR A 34 4.40 -2.21 8.33
N ALA A 35 3.52 -3.13 7.92
CA ALA A 35 3.87 -4.54 7.82
C ALA A 35 4.99 -4.78 6.80
N SER A 36 4.91 -4.15 5.61
CA SER A 36 5.96 -4.27 4.60
C SER A 36 7.29 -3.77 5.12
N LEU A 37 7.35 -2.61 5.80
CA LEU A 37 8.61 -2.10 6.36
C LEU A 37 9.23 -3.03 7.41
N ILE A 38 8.41 -3.73 8.21
CA ILE A 38 8.88 -4.70 9.20
C ILE A 38 9.48 -5.92 8.51
N HIS A 39 8.82 -6.40 7.45
CA HIS A 39 9.32 -7.52 6.64
C HIS A 39 10.59 -7.13 5.87
N ASP A 40 10.63 -5.96 5.24
CA ASP A 40 11.81 -5.43 4.53
C ASP A 40 13.03 -5.37 5.45
N ASP A 41 12.87 -4.90 6.70
CA ASP A 41 13.96 -4.87 7.68
C ASP A 41 14.59 -6.25 7.91
N VAL A 42 13.78 -7.32 7.83
CA VAL A 42 14.26 -8.70 7.95
C VAL A 42 14.91 -9.18 6.66
N VAL A 43 14.28 -8.94 5.51
CA VAL A 43 14.76 -9.35 4.19
C VAL A 43 16.10 -8.70 3.87
N ASP A 44 16.20 -7.39 4.09
CA ASP A 44 17.40 -6.59 3.80
C ASP A 44 18.45 -6.64 4.93
N SER A 45 18.18 -7.37 6.02
CA SER A 45 19.05 -7.41 7.21
C SER A 45 19.41 -6.01 7.74
N SER A 46 18.42 -5.12 7.80
CA SER A 46 18.62 -3.72 8.19
C SER A 46 18.83 -3.56 9.70
N ASP A 47 19.89 -2.86 10.10
CA ASP A 47 20.17 -2.62 11.53
C ASP A 47 19.26 -1.54 12.14
N ARG A 48 18.85 -0.55 11.34
CA ARG A 48 18.16 0.65 11.81
C ARG A 48 17.07 1.10 10.86
N ARG A 49 15.99 1.61 11.43
CA ARG A 49 14.91 2.32 10.71
C ARG A 49 14.58 3.62 11.40
N ARG A 50 14.57 4.73 10.63
CA ARG A 50 14.27 6.09 11.13
C ARG A 50 15.09 6.46 12.38
N GLY A 51 16.39 6.14 12.37
CA GLY A 51 17.31 6.43 13.47
C GLY A 51 17.18 5.53 14.70
N LYS A 52 16.25 4.56 14.73
CA LYS A 52 16.07 3.59 15.83
C LYS A 52 16.49 2.18 15.39
N PRO A 53 16.83 1.26 16.30
CA PRO A 53 17.07 -0.14 15.96
C PRO A 53 15.85 -0.73 15.23
N ALA A 54 16.10 -1.48 14.16
CA ALA A 54 15.05 -2.18 13.44
C ALA A 54 14.34 -3.21 14.33
N ALA A 55 13.10 -3.58 13.97
CA ALA A 55 12.32 -4.53 14.76
C ALA A 55 13.02 -5.90 14.87
N ALA A 56 13.65 -6.34 13.77
CA ALA A 56 14.43 -7.57 13.71
C ALA A 56 15.61 -7.57 14.70
N ILE A 57 16.29 -6.42 14.86
CA ILE A 57 17.41 -6.27 15.80
C ILE A 57 16.92 -6.28 17.24
N LYS A 58 15.86 -5.53 17.54
CA LYS A 58 15.38 -5.36 18.91
C LYS A 58 14.71 -6.60 19.48
N TRP A 59 13.95 -7.34 18.65
CA TRP A 59 13.11 -8.45 19.13
C TRP A 59 13.42 -9.80 18.47
N GLY A 60 14.33 -9.81 17.49
CA GLY A 60 14.69 -10.99 16.71
C GLY A 60 13.87 -11.14 15.43
N PRO A 61 14.47 -11.67 14.35
CA PRO A 61 13.85 -11.72 13.02
C PRO A 61 12.54 -12.53 13.02
N LYS A 62 12.49 -13.66 13.75
CA LYS A 62 11.27 -14.49 13.85
C LYS A 62 10.07 -13.71 14.42
N LYS A 63 10.29 -12.89 15.46
CA LYS A 63 9.21 -12.09 16.05
C LYS A 63 8.82 -10.93 15.14
N ALA A 64 9.78 -10.34 14.42
CA ALA A 64 9.50 -9.29 13.44
C ALA A 64 8.60 -9.81 12.30
N VAL A 65 8.91 -10.97 11.72
CA VAL A 65 8.08 -11.59 10.68
C VAL A 65 6.65 -11.82 11.19
N LEU A 66 6.48 -12.46 12.35
CA LEU A 66 5.17 -12.70 12.94
C LEU A 66 4.40 -11.41 13.27
N ALA A 67 5.09 -10.34 13.64
CA ALA A 67 4.46 -9.05 13.89
C ALA A 67 3.91 -8.44 12.59
N GLY A 68 4.66 -8.52 11.49
CA GLY A 68 4.18 -8.12 10.17
C GLY A 68 2.96 -8.95 9.73
N ASP A 69 3.03 -10.27 9.89
CA ASP A 69 1.92 -11.18 9.56
C ASP A 69 0.66 -10.88 10.39
N TYR A 70 0.83 -10.57 11.67
CA TYR A 70 -0.26 -10.19 12.55
C TYR A 70 -0.93 -8.88 12.11
N ILE A 71 -0.15 -7.87 11.73
CA ILE A 71 -0.66 -6.59 11.20
C ILE A 71 -1.41 -6.82 9.89
N LEU A 72 -0.87 -7.64 8.98
CA LEU A 72 -1.57 -8.01 7.74
C LEU A 72 -2.86 -8.78 8.02
N GLY A 73 -2.86 -9.71 8.97
CA GLY A 73 -4.06 -10.45 9.38
C GLY A 73 -5.17 -9.53 9.92
N ILE A 74 -4.83 -8.57 10.79
CA ILE A 74 -5.80 -7.55 11.24
C ILE A 74 -6.29 -6.72 10.06
N SER A 75 -5.38 -6.31 9.17
CA SER A 75 -5.72 -5.53 7.97
C SER A 75 -6.71 -6.28 7.08
N SER A 76 -6.52 -7.59 6.87
CA SER A 76 -7.44 -8.42 6.10
C SER A 76 -8.83 -8.51 6.73
N VAL A 77 -8.92 -8.64 8.06
CA VAL A 77 -10.22 -8.64 8.77
C VAL A 77 -10.92 -7.28 8.64
N MET A 78 -10.18 -6.19 8.79
CA MET A 78 -10.71 -4.83 8.61
C MET A 78 -11.18 -4.59 7.18
N LEU A 79 -10.40 -5.03 6.18
CA LEU A 79 -10.73 -4.92 4.77
C LEU A 79 -12.02 -5.69 4.43
N ALA A 80 -12.18 -6.91 4.94
CA ALA A 80 -13.38 -7.72 4.73
C ALA A 80 -14.65 -7.04 5.28
N ARG A 81 -14.54 -6.30 6.39
CA ARG A 81 -15.67 -5.57 7.01
C ARG A 81 -16.17 -4.38 6.19
N ILE A 82 -15.38 -3.88 5.23
CA ILE A 82 -15.81 -2.78 4.35
C ILE A 82 -16.97 -3.23 3.45
N GLY A 83 -17.04 -4.52 3.10
CA GLY A 83 -18.17 -5.08 2.34
C GLY A 83 -18.26 -4.63 0.88
N ASN A 84 -17.25 -3.96 0.35
CA ASN A 84 -17.18 -3.56 -1.06
C ASN A 84 -16.13 -4.42 -1.79
N CYS A 85 -16.58 -5.33 -2.66
CA CYS A 85 -15.71 -6.28 -3.37
C CYS A 85 -14.65 -5.61 -4.25
N GLU A 86 -14.95 -4.47 -4.86
CA GLU A 86 -13.98 -3.75 -5.69
C GLU A 86 -12.86 -3.18 -4.83
N VAL A 87 -13.20 -2.56 -3.70
CA VAL A 87 -12.24 -2.06 -2.71
C VAL A 87 -11.38 -3.20 -2.14
N ILE A 88 -12.00 -4.33 -1.80
CA ILE A 88 -11.29 -5.52 -1.31
C ILE A 88 -10.28 -6.00 -2.37
N SER A 89 -10.69 -6.07 -3.64
CA SER A 89 -9.82 -6.46 -4.75
C SER A 89 -8.63 -5.52 -4.92
N LEU A 90 -8.85 -4.20 -4.89
CA LEU A 90 -7.79 -3.20 -5.03
C LEU A 90 -6.73 -3.32 -3.93
N LEU A 91 -7.15 -3.42 -2.67
CA LEU A 91 -6.23 -3.50 -1.54
C LEU A 91 -5.55 -4.88 -1.45
N SER A 92 -6.22 -5.95 -1.88
CA SER A 92 -5.59 -7.27 -1.99
C SER A 92 -4.51 -7.29 -3.08
N ARG A 93 -4.73 -6.55 -4.17
CA ARG A 93 -3.74 -6.37 -5.25
C ARG A 93 -2.50 -5.65 -4.75
N VAL A 94 -2.63 -4.65 -3.85
CA VAL A 94 -1.47 -4.01 -3.22
C VAL A 94 -0.60 -5.03 -2.50
N ILE A 95 -1.19 -5.90 -1.69
CA ILE A 95 -0.45 -6.93 -0.95
C ILE A 95 0.27 -7.87 -1.94
N GLN A 96 -0.41 -8.29 -3.01
CA GLN A 96 0.19 -9.10 -4.06
C GLN A 96 1.36 -8.37 -4.76
N ASP A 97 1.19 -7.10 -5.09
CA ASP A 97 2.19 -6.30 -5.79
C ASP A 97 3.43 -6.10 -4.91
N LEU A 98 3.28 -5.82 -3.61
CA LEU A 98 4.41 -5.72 -2.67
C LEU A 98 5.25 -7.01 -2.68
N VAL A 99 4.59 -8.17 -2.53
CA VAL A 99 5.27 -9.47 -2.53
C VAL A 99 5.90 -9.76 -3.90
N ARG A 100 5.23 -9.42 -5.01
CA ARG A 100 5.79 -9.54 -6.36
C ARG A 100 7.05 -8.69 -6.50
N GLY A 101 7.04 -7.46 -6.00
CA GLY A 101 8.18 -6.55 -6.01
C GLY A 101 9.41 -7.11 -5.28
N GLU A 102 9.19 -7.89 -4.21
CA GLU A 102 10.28 -8.63 -3.55
C GLU A 102 10.84 -9.76 -4.41
N PHE A 103 9.98 -10.55 -5.08
CA PHE A 103 10.45 -11.61 -5.97
C PHE A 103 11.22 -11.08 -7.18
N MET A 104 10.84 -9.92 -7.70
CA MET A 104 11.57 -9.28 -8.80
C MET A 104 13.01 -8.94 -8.41
N GLN A 105 13.27 -8.61 -7.13
CA GLN A 105 14.62 -8.36 -6.62
C GLN A 105 15.53 -9.59 -6.65
N LEU A 106 14.96 -10.80 -6.67
CA LEU A 106 15.72 -12.06 -6.72
C LEU A 106 16.09 -12.48 -8.15
N SER A 107 15.57 -11.79 -9.16
CA SER A 107 15.80 -12.11 -10.58
C SER A 107 16.93 -11.24 -11.15
N THR A 108 17.90 -11.83 -11.84
CA THR A 108 18.97 -11.09 -12.54
C THR A 108 18.71 -11.10 -14.04
N LYS A 109 18.88 -9.96 -14.73
CA LYS A 109 18.68 -9.82 -16.19
C LYS A 109 19.89 -9.24 -16.91
N GLU A 110 19.98 -9.54 -18.21
CA GLU A 110 21.21 -9.45 -19.00
C GLU A 110 21.40 -8.11 -19.75
N SER A 111 20.35 -7.29 -19.98
CA SER A 111 20.47 -6.03 -20.74
C SER A 111 19.99 -4.75 -20.02
N ASP A 112 20.59 -3.61 -20.35
CA ASP A 112 20.31 -2.30 -19.71
C ASP A 112 18.86 -1.82 -19.91
N ALA A 113 18.28 -2.03 -21.10
CA ALA A 113 16.89 -1.66 -21.38
C ALA A 113 15.90 -2.48 -20.54
N GLU A 114 16.19 -3.77 -20.35
CA GLU A 114 15.41 -4.63 -19.47
C GLU A 114 15.56 -4.26 -18.00
N GLN A 115 16.75 -3.82 -17.58
CA GLN A 115 17.00 -3.34 -16.23
C GLN A 115 16.21 -2.07 -15.91
N PHE A 116 16.11 -1.11 -16.84
CA PHE A 116 15.31 0.11 -16.60
C PHE A 116 13.83 -0.21 -16.48
N GLN A 117 13.29 -1.06 -17.35
CA GLN A 117 11.89 -1.48 -17.25
C GLN A 117 11.61 -2.25 -15.95
N ASP A 118 12.54 -3.09 -15.52
CA ASP A 118 12.44 -3.83 -14.26
C ASP A 118 12.46 -2.89 -13.05
N TYR A 119 13.34 -1.88 -13.06
CA TYR A 119 13.36 -0.82 -12.06
C TYR A 119 12.00 -0.10 -11.95
N LEU A 120 11.39 0.27 -13.07
CA LEU A 120 10.06 0.90 -13.08
C LEU A 120 8.99 -0.03 -12.51
N ASN A 121 8.96 -1.29 -12.94
CA ASN A 121 7.99 -2.27 -12.46
C ASN A 121 8.16 -2.54 -10.95
N LYS A 122 9.41 -2.63 -10.48
CA LYS A 122 9.74 -2.80 -9.06
C LYS A 122 9.28 -1.59 -8.25
N THR A 123 9.56 -0.38 -8.72
CA THR A 123 9.14 0.87 -8.09
C THR A 123 7.62 0.95 -7.98
N PHE A 124 6.92 0.54 -9.03
CA PHE A 124 5.46 0.44 -9.00
C PHE A 124 5.00 -0.56 -7.93
N CYS A 125 5.54 -1.77 -7.94
CA CYS A 125 5.14 -2.84 -7.04
C CYS A 125 5.41 -2.51 -5.56
N LYS A 126 6.60 -1.98 -5.23
CA LYS A 126 7.01 -1.68 -3.85
C LYS A 126 6.40 -0.39 -3.30
N THR A 127 6.05 0.57 -4.17
CA THR A 127 5.68 1.93 -3.73
C THR A 127 4.37 2.40 -4.34
N ALA A 128 4.32 2.60 -5.67
CA ALA A 128 3.21 3.31 -6.30
C ALA A 128 1.88 2.55 -6.21
N SER A 129 1.90 1.22 -6.25
CA SER A 129 0.69 0.38 -6.19
C SER A 129 -0.12 0.65 -4.91
N LEU A 130 0.54 0.84 -3.77
CA LEU A 130 -0.14 1.18 -2.51
C LEU A 130 -0.89 2.51 -2.64
N PHE A 131 -0.23 3.55 -3.14
CA PHE A 131 -0.84 4.87 -3.32
C PHE A 131 -1.98 4.83 -4.33
N ALA A 132 -1.75 4.26 -5.51
CA ALA A 132 -2.73 4.18 -6.58
C ALA A 132 -4.01 3.47 -6.15
N ASN A 133 -3.89 2.28 -5.56
CA ASN A 133 -5.05 1.47 -5.18
C ASN A 133 -5.78 2.04 -3.95
N THR A 134 -5.07 2.65 -2.98
CA THR A 134 -5.73 3.29 -1.83
C THR A 134 -6.44 4.59 -2.21
N CYS A 135 -5.87 5.40 -3.11
CA CYS A 135 -6.53 6.57 -3.69
C CYS A 135 -7.79 6.17 -4.47
N LYS A 136 -7.70 5.14 -5.31
CA LYS A 136 -8.85 4.61 -6.04
C LYS A 136 -9.92 4.05 -5.10
N ALA A 137 -9.54 3.38 -4.02
CA ALA A 137 -10.48 2.84 -3.03
C ALA A 137 -11.25 3.95 -2.30
N VAL A 138 -10.59 5.03 -1.88
CA VAL A 138 -11.31 6.15 -1.25
C VAL A 138 -12.20 6.91 -2.24
N ALA A 139 -11.84 6.94 -3.52
CA ALA A 139 -12.66 7.51 -4.58
C ALA A 139 -13.95 6.72 -4.77
N LEU A 140 -13.85 5.38 -4.84
CA LEU A 140 -15.00 4.48 -4.93
C LEU A 140 -15.96 4.64 -3.75
N LEU A 141 -15.42 4.79 -2.53
CA LEU A 141 -16.21 4.99 -1.32
C LEU A 141 -16.79 6.40 -1.18
N GLY A 142 -16.32 7.36 -1.98
CA GLY A 142 -16.83 8.74 -2.03
C GLY A 142 -17.99 8.94 -3.01
N ASN A 143 -18.46 7.88 -3.69
CA ASN A 143 -19.54 7.92 -4.69
C ASN A 143 -19.33 8.96 -5.81
N ILE A 144 -18.08 9.18 -6.22
CA ILE A 144 -17.73 10.12 -7.29
C ILE A 144 -18.10 9.49 -8.64
N PRO A 145 -18.52 10.28 -9.66
CA PRO A 145 -18.76 9.77 -11.01
C PRO A 145 -17.57 8.98 -11.58
N SER A 146 -17.88 7.92 -12.33
CA SER A 146 -16.91 6.92 -12.83
C SER A 146 -15.76 7.51 -13.65
N ASN A 147 -15.97 8.65 -14.32
CA ASN A 147 -14.92 9.34 -15.09
C ASN A 147 -13.80 9.89 -14.18
N ASN A 148 -14.13 10.33 -12.96
CA ASN A 148 -13.16 10.90 -12.03
C ASN A 148 -12.37 9.81 -11.29
N ILE A 149 -12.91 8.59 -11.19
CA ILE A 149 -12.24 7.46 -10.55
C ILE A 149 -11.02 7.02 -11.37
N LYS A 150 -11.13 6.94 -12.70
CA LYS A 150 -9.98 6.63 -13.57
C LYS A 150 -8.89 7.69 -13.43
N GLN A 151 -9.28 8.96 -13.53
CA GLN A 151 -8.37 10.09 -13.35
C GLN A 151 -7.65 10.08 -12.00
N SER A 152 -8.32 9.66 -10.92
CA SER A 152 -7.69 9.53 -9.61
C SER A 152 -6.66 8.40 -9.51
N ALA A 153 -6.87 7.31 -10.25
CA ALA A 153 -5.94 6.20 -10.30
C ALA A 153 -4.69 6.57 -11.11
N ASP A 154 -4.90 7.28 -12.23
CA ASP A 154 -3.82 7.77 -13.09
C ASP A 154 -2.98 8.84 -12.37
N LEU A 155 -3.62 9.80 -11.68
CA LEU A 155 -2.92 10.80 -10.87
C LEU A 155 -2.06 10.21 -9.75
N ALA A 156 -2.47 9.07 -9.19
CA ALA A 156 -1.71 8.38 -8.15
C ALA A 156 -0.68 7.38 -8.73
N TYR A 157 -0.79 7.06 -10.02
CA TYR A 157 0.21 6.30 -10.78
C TYR A 157 1.39 7.19 -11.21
N ASP A 158 1.10 8.43 -11.56
CA ASP A 158 2.09 9.42 -12.03
C ASP A 158 2.80 10.18 -10.89
N PHE A 159 2.39 9.98 -9.63
CA PHE A 159 2.97 10.60 -8.43
C PHE A 159 4.16 9.80 -7.89
#